data_AF-A0A328SKV0-F1
#
_entry.id   AF-A0A328SKV0-F1
#
_cell.length_a   1.000
_cell.length_b   1.000
_cell.length_c   1.000
_cell.angle_alpha   90.00
_cell.angle_beta   90.00
_cell.angle_gamma   90.00
#
_symmetry.space_group_name_H-M   'P 1'
#
loop_
_entity.id
_entity.type
_entity.pdbx_description
1 polymer ?
#
loop_
_entity_poly.entity_id
_entity_poly.type
_entity_poly.pdbx_seq_one_letter_code
_entity_poly.pdbx_strand_id
1 'polypeptide(L)'
;MEFIMSQNAKELLYTGKAKDVYKTDNDDEYIIKFRDDITALDGGKKDTLSKKGVYNAIISTKLFEVLEAEGVKTQYIELLAPDEMLTMSLDMIPLEVICRNIATGSLVKKYPFEEKKELN
;
A
#
# COMPACT_ATOMS: atom_id res chain seq x y z
N MET A 1 -14.43 -30.43 3.27
CA MET A 1 -14.13 -29.09 3.80
C MET A 1 -14.56 -28.11 2.72
N GLU A 2 -15.84 -27.74 2.76
CA GLU A 2 -16.44 -26.85 1.77
C GLU A 2 -15.99 -25.42 2.08
N PHE A 3 -15.33 -24.80 1.11
CA PHE A 3 -15.09 -23.36 1.11
C PHE A 3 -16.45 -22.69 0.89
N ILE A 4 -17.08 -22.23 1.96
CA ILE A 4 -18.22 -21.31 1.86
C ILE A 4 -17.62 -19.98 1.42
N MET A 5 -17.53 -19.80 0.09
CA MET A 5 -17.38 -18.48 -0.51
C MET A 5 -18.67 -17.72 -0.25
N SER A 6 -18.70 -16.93 0.82
CA SER A 6 -19.75 -15.92 1.03
C SER A 6 -19.72 -14.98 -0.17
N GLN A 7 -20.73 -15.10 -1.04
CA GLN A 7 -21.00 -14.28 -2.21
C GLN A 7 -21.61 -12.92 -1.83
N ASN A 8 -21.05 -12.24 -0.83
CA ASN A 8 -21.34 -10.83 -0.62
C ASN A 8 -20.28 -10.02 -1.38
N ALA A 9 -20.71 -9.29 -2.41
CA ALA A 9 -19.86 -8.34 -3.09
C ALA A 9 -19.33 -7.33 -2.05
N LYS A 10 -18.01 -7.34 -1.80
CA LYS A 10 -17.35 -6.41 -0.87
C LYS A 10 -17.72 -4.97 -1.27
N GLU A 11 -18.28 -4.19 -0.36
CA GLU A 11 -18.69 -2.80 -0.65
C GLU A 11 -17.44 -1.94 -0.85
N LEU A 12 -17.25 -1.40 -2.05
CA LEU A 12 -16.12 -0.52 -2.38
C LEU A 12 -16.32 0.85 -1.70
N LEU A 13 -15.42 1.22 -0.80
CA LEU A 13 -15.39 2.52 -0.14
C LEU A 13 -14.70 3.58 -0.98
N TYR A 14 -13.52 3.22 -1.51
CA TYR A 14 -12.62 4.19 -2.11
C TYR A 14 -11.69 3.53 -3.12
N THR A 15 -11.52 4.18 -4.26
CA THR A 15 -10.51 3.83 -5.27
C THR A 15 -9.42 4.89 -5.30
N GLY A 16 -8.22 4.46 -4.91
CA GLY A 16 -7.00 5.25 -5.07
C GLY A 16 -6.27 4.93 -6.38
N LYS A 17 -5.13 5.59 -6.60
CA LYS A 17 -4.29 5.38 -7.80
C LYS A 17 -3.72 3.96 -7.93
N ALA A 18 -3.55 3.26 -6.82
CA ALA A 18 -2.88 1.96 -6.77
C ALA A 18 -3.59 0.90 -5.90
N LYS A 19 -4.64 1.30 -5.17
CA LYS A 19 -5.35 0.44 -4.23
C LYS A 19 -6.84 0.74 -4.24
N ASP A 20 -7.66 -0.29 -4.18
CA ASP A 20 -9.08 -0.19 -3.87
C ASP A 20 -9.29 -0.63 -2.42
N VAL A 21 -10.18 0.06 -1.69
CA VAL A 21 -10.49 -0.20 -0.28
C VAL A 21 -11.94 -0.63 -0.17
N TYR A 22 -12.18 -1.76 0.49
CA TYR A 22 -13.50 -2.34 0.67
C TYR A 22 -13.84 -2.49 2.15
N LYS A 23 -15.13 -2.36 2.48
CA LYS A 23 -15.64 -2.73 3.81
C LYS A 23 -15.55 -4.23 4.05
N THR A 24 -15.54 -4.58 5.32
CA THR A 24 -15.83 -5.94 5.80
C THR A 24 -17.11 -5.93 6.63
N ASP A 25 -17.49 -7.09 7.18
CA ASP A 25 -18.59 -7.16 8.15
C ASP A 25 -18.19 -6.60 9.53
N ASN A 26 -16.90 -6.33 9.76
CA ASN A 26 -16.35 -5.67 10.94
C ASN A 26 -15.97 -4.21 10.61
N ASP A 27 -16.56 -3.25 11.30
CA ASP A 27 -16.31 -1.81 11.07
C ASP A 27 -14.87 -1.39 11.42
N ASP A 28 -14.17 -2.18 12.24
CA ASP A 28 -12.77 -1.97 12.61
C ASP A 28 -11.77 -2.53 11.57
N GLU A 29 -12.26 -3.08 10.46
CA GLU A 29 -11.44 -3.75 9.44
C GLU A 29 -11.80 -3.32 8.01
N TYR A 30 -10.76 -3.21 7.17
CA TYR A 30 -10.88 -3.01 5.74
C TYR A 30 -10.12 -4.06 4.95
N ILE A 31 -10.58 -4.29 3.72
CA ILE A 31 -9.85 -5.07 2.73
C ILE A 31 -9.24 -4.12 1.72
N ILE A 32 -7.92 -4.18 1.58
CA ILE A 32 -7.14 -3.43 0.60
C ILE A 32 -6.79 -4.35 -0.56
N LYS A 33 -7.30 -4.04 -1.77
CA LYS A 33 -6.90 -4.69 -3.02
C LYS A 33 -5.84 -3.87 -3.74
N PHE A 34 -4.70 -4.48 -4.03
CA PHE A 34 -3.59 -3.84 -4.73
C PHE A 34 -3.78 -3.97 -6.24
N ARG A 35 -3.68 -2.84 -6.95
CA ARG A 35 -3.97 -2.76 -8.38
C ARG A 35 -2.71 -2.82 -9.25
N ASP A 36 -2.87 -3.41 -10.43
CA ASP A 36 -1.85 -3.50 -11.48
C ASP A 36 -1.61 -2.17 -12.23
N ASP A 37 -2.45 -1.15 -12.00
CA ASP A 37 -2.30 0.18 -12.64
C ASP A 37 -0.98 0.86 -12.26
N ILE A 38 -0.20 1.26 -13.24
CA ILE A 38 0.92 2.17 -13.07
C ILE A 38 0.45 3.58 -13.44
N THR A 39 0.64 4.51 -12.51
CA THR A 39 0.48 5.94 -12.77
C THR A 39 1.84 6.62 -12.63
N ALA A 40 2.30 7.24 -13.71
CA ALA A 40 3.48 8.10 -13.70
C ALA A 40 3.08 9.55 -14.06
N LEU A 41 3.91 10.53 -13.67
CA LEU A 41 3.76 11.94 -14.04
C LEU A 41 2.40 12.54 -13.61
N ASP A 42 2.08 12.54 -12.31
CA ASP A 42 0.82 13.07 -11.76
C ASP A 42 -0.47 12.50 -12.39
N GLY A 43 -0.40 11.28 -12.94
CA GLY A 43 -1.54 10.62 -13.58
C GLY A 43 -1.63 10.82 -15.09
N GLY A 44 -0.65 11.50 -15.70
CA GLY A 44 -0.58 11.75 -17.15
C GLY A 44 -0.28 10.52 -18.01
N LYS A 45 0.18 9.41 -17.42
CA LYS A 45 0.29 8.10 -18.09
C LYS A 45 -0.31 7.01 -17.21
N LYS A 46 -1.36 6.36 -17.73
CA LYS A 46 -1.96 5.15 -17.17
C LYS A 46 -1.53 3.97 -18.04
N ASP A 47 -0.86 3.01 -17.43
CA ASP A 47 -0.51 1.73 -18.03
C ASP A 47 -0.82 0.62 -17.03
N THR A 48 -0.82 -0.64 -17.44
CA THR A 48 -1.03 -1.78 -16.56
C THR A 48 0.18 -2.68 -16.59
N LEU A 49 0.79 -2.94 -15.44
CA LEU A 49 1.84 -3.94 -15.31
C LEU A 49 1.27 -5.16 -14.63
N SER A 50 1.17 -6.26 -15.38
CA SER A 50 0.61 -7.51 -14.87
C SER A 50 1.33 -7.96 -13.59
N LYS A 51 0.55 -8.38 -12.59
CA LYS A 51 1.00 -8.86 -11.27
C LYS A 51 1.65 -7.81 -10.38
N LYS A 52 1.69 -6.54 -10.78
CA LYS A 52 2.25 -5.45 -9.95
C LYS A 52 1.48 -5.31 -8.63
N GLY A 53 0.16 -5.48 -8.64
CA GLY A 53 -0.67 -5.53 -7.44
C GLY A 53 -0.25 -6.67 -6.50
N VAL A 54 -0.14 -7.88 -7.05
CA VAL A 54 0.29 -9.09 -6.31
C VAL A 54 1.67 -8.89 -5.66
N TYR A 55 2.66 -8.44 -6.43
CA TYR A 55 4.00 -8.22 -5.88
C TYR A 55 4.00 -7.16 -4.78
N ASN A 56 3.25 -6.06 -4.95
CA ASN A 56 3.17 -5.02 -3.93
C ASN A 56 2.48 -5.51 -2.66
N ALA A 57 1.41 -6.31 -2.77
CA ALA A 57 0.74 -6.88 -1.61
C ALA A 57 1.70 -7.80 -0.83
N ILE A 58 2.36 -8.73 -1.50
CA ILE A 58 3.31 -9.67 -0.87
C ILE A 58 4.50 -8.94 -0.23
N ILE A 59 5.11 -7.99 -0.95
CA ILE A 59 6.23 -7.21 -0.42
C ILE A 59 5.77 -6.38 0.79
N SER A 60 4.61 -5.72 0.70
CA SER A 60 4.07 -4.93 1.81
C SER A 60 3.81 -5.80 3.04
N THR A 61 3.21 -6.97 2.86
CA THR A 61 3.02 -7.96 3.94
C THR A 61 4.33 -8.28 4.63
N LYS A 62 5.37 -8.64 3.86
CA LYS A 62 6.68 -9.00 4.43
C LYS A 62 7.32 -7.84 5.19
N LEU A 63 7.17 -6.61 4.70
CA LEU A 63 7.68 -5.42 5.40
C LEU A 63 6.90 -5.14 6.68
N PHE A 64 5.57 -5.27 6.68
CA PHE A 64 4.77 -5.12 7.90
C PHE A 64 5.10 -6.18 8.94
N GLU A 65 5.24 -7.46 8.54
CA GLU A 65 5.68 -8.54 9.44
C GLU A 65 7.04 -8.22 10.11
N VAL A 66 8.00 -7.69 9.36
CA VAL A 66 9.31 -7.28 9.92
C VAL A 66 9.16 -6.13 10.91
N LEU A 67 8.34 -5.12 10.58
CA LEU A 67 8.10 -3.98 11.46
C LEU A 67 7.43 -4.39 12.78
N GLU A 68 6.43 -5.28 12.71
CA GLU A 68 5.73 -5.77 13.90
C GLU A 68 6.61 -6.67 14.77
N ALA A 69 7.49 -7.47 14.16
CA ALA A 69 8.49 -8.25 14.89
C ALA A 69 9.45 -7.36 15.69
N GLU A 70 9.73 -6.14 15.20
CA GLU A 70 10.54 -5.13 15.89
C GLU A 70 9.71 -4.20 16.80
N GLY A 71 8.43 -4.51 17.04
CA GLY A 71 7.54 -3.78 17.95
C GLY A 71 6.92 -2.50 17.39
N VAL A 72 7.05 -2.24 16.08
CA VAL A 72 6.38 -1.13 15.42
C VAL A 72 4.96 -1.54 15.06
N LYS A 73 3.96 -0.86 15.64
CA LYS A 73 2.55 -1.13 15.33
C LYS A 73 2.22 -0.71 13.91
N THR A 74 1.56 -1.59 13.15
CA THR A 74 1.13 -1.32 11.78
C THR A 74 -0.38 -1.50 11.66
N GLN A 75 -0.95 -1.28 10.47
CA GLN A 75 -2.35 -1.58 10.19
C GLN A 75 -2.59 -3.03 9.75
N TYR A 76 -1.53 -3.79 9.51
CA TYR A 76 -1.61 -5.12 8.89
C TYR A 76 -2.29 -6.11 9.84
N ILE A 77 -3.19 -6.94 9.30
CA ILE A 77 -3.80 -8.06 10.03
C ILE A 77 -3.44 -9.38 9.34
N GLU A 78 -3.78 -9.52 8.05
CA GLU A 78 -3.57 -10.76 7.29
C GLU A 78 -3.49 -10.51 5.78
N LEU A 79 -2.85 -11.41 5.03
CA LEU A 79 -2.93 -11.45 3.56
C LEU A 79 -4.00 -12.48 3.14
N LEU A 80 -5.16 -12.00 2.69
CA LEU A 80 -6.32 -12.84 2.34
C LEU A 80 -6.18 -13.51 0.97
N ALA A 81 -5.53 -12.83 0.03
CA ALA A 81 -5.25 -13.31 -1.31
C ALA A 81 -3.94 -12.69 -1.83
N PRO A 82 -3.36 -13.18 -2.94
CA PRO A 82 -2.08 -12.67 -3.43
C PRO A 82 -2.06 -11.15 -3.69
N ASP A 83 -3.20 -10.52 -3.97
CA ASP A 83 -3.37 -9.08 -4.17
C ASP A 83 -4.29 -8.39 -3.13
N GLU A 84 -4.75 -9.10 -2.08
CA GLU A 84 -5.71 -8.58 -1.09
C GLU A 84 -5.22 -8.76 0.35
N MET A 85 -5.26 -7.67 1.11
CA MET A 85 -4.79 -7.59 2.50
C MET A 85 -5.92 -7.13 3.41
N LEU A 86 -6.09 -7.80 4.55
CA LEU A 86 -6.94 -7.34 5.65
C LEU A 86 -6.13 -6.39 6.53
N THR A 87 -6.72 -5.24 6.84
CA THR A 87 -6.08 -4.19 7.66
C THR A 87 -7.05 -3.62 8.68
N MET A 88 -6.51 -3.09 9.78
CA MET A 88 -7.29 -2.24 10.70
C MET A 88 -7.84 -1.01 9.95
N SER A 89 -9.06 -0.62 10.29
CA SER A 89 -9.65 0.65 9.89
C SER A 89 -8.92 1.80 10.60
N LEU A 90 -8.44 2.79 9.84
CA LEU A 90 -7.68 3.93 10.35
C LEU A 90 -8.23 5.24 9.80
N ASP A 91 -8.26 6.26 10.67
CA ASP A 91 -8.40 7.65 10.25
C ASP A 91 -7.02 8.19 9.82
N MET A 92 -6.85 8.38 8.51
CA MET A 92 -5.55 8.72 7.93
C MET A 92 -5.21 10.19 8.20
N ILE A 93 -4.10 10.43 8.91
CA ILE A 93 -3.50 11.77 8.97
C ILE A 93 -3.05 12.16 7.55
N PRO A 94 -3.49 13.30 6.98
CA PRO A 94 -3.20 13.68 5.60
C PRO A 94 -1.77 14.23 5.43
N LEU A 95 -0.77 13.45 5.84
CA LEU A 95 0.65 13.78 5.81
C LEU A 95 1.44 12.59 5.26
N GLU A 96 2.31 12.86 4.29
CA GLU A 96 3.27 11.88 3.79
C GLU A 96 4.61 12.06 4.50
N VAL A 97 5.06 11.03 5.22
CA VAL A 97 6.36 11.03 5.92
C VAL A 97 7.42 10.37 5.02
N ILE A 98 8.40 11.16 4.56
CA ILE A 98 9.44 10.70 3.64
C ILE A 98 10.80 10.69 4.34
N CYS A 99 11.32 9.50 4.62
CA CYS A 99 12.67 9.32 5.14
C CYS A 99 13.68 9.24 3.98
N ARG A 100 14.86 9.85 4.14
CA ARG A 100 15.91 9.87 3.11
C ARG A 100 17.28 9.64 3.73
N ASN A 101 17.93 8.54 3.36
CA ASN A 101 19.33 8.27 3.71
C ASN A 101 20.31 8.81 2.64
N ILE A 102 19.83 9.00 1.41
CA ILE A 102 20.62 9.45 0.27
C ILE A 102 19.82 10.50 -0.50
N ALA A 103 20.49 11.57 -0.93
CA ALA A 103 19.90 12.63 -1.73
C ALA A 103 19.60 12.15 -3.16
N THR A 104 18.30 12.04 -3.48
CA THR A 104 17.82 11.64 -4.82
C THR A 104 16.42 12.17 -5.11
N GLY A 105 15.96 12.02 -6.36
CA GLY A 105 14.59 12.27 -6.78
C GLY A 105 14.17 13.73 -6.60
N SER A 106 13.01 13.94 -5.96
CA SER A 106 12.45 15.28 -5.75
C SER A 106 13.32 16.18 -4.86
N LEU A 107 14.19 15.62 -4.01
CA LEU A 107 15.05 16.42 -3.13
C LEU A 107 16.08 17.23 -3.92
N VAL A 108 16.85 16.56 -4.78
CA VAL A 108 17.92 17.19 -5.60
C VAL A 108 17.37 18.11 -6.68
N LYS A 109 16.12 17.88 -7.12
CA LYS A 109 15.44 18.75 -8.09
C LYS A 109 14.97 20.06 -7.47
N LYS A 110 14.59 20.06 -6.20
CA LYS A 110 13.99 21.21 -5.52
C LYS A 110 14.98 22.01 -4.68
N TYR A 111 16.03 21.35 -4.19
CA TYR A 111 16.98 21.90 -3.24
C TYR A 111 18.41 21.63 -3.70
N PRO A 112 19.39 22.45 -3.27
CA PRO A 112 20.78 22.36 -3.74
C PRO A 112 21.55 21.20 -3.08
N PHE A 113 20.97 20.00 -3.09
CA PHE A 113 21.66 18.78 -2.71
C PHE A 113 22.32 18.16 -3.95
N GLU A 114 23.53 17.66 -3.75
CA GLU A 114 24.23 16.86 -4.74
C GLU A 114 23.59 15.47 -4.87
N GLU A 115 23.41 14.98 -6.09
CA GLU A 115 22.83 13.67 -6.35
C GLU A 115 23.72 12.54 -5.80
N LYS A 116 23.10 11.56 -5.13
CA LYS A 116 23.74 10.43 -4.43
C LYS A 116 24.56 10.81 -3.19
N LYS A 117 24.49 12.04 -2.72
CA LYS A 117 25.09 12.42 -1.44
C LYS A 117 24.40 11.69 -0.28
N GLU A 118 25.18 11.06 0.59
CA GLU A 118 24.67 10.48 1.85
C GLU A 118 24.17 11.58 2.80
N LEU A 119 23.04 11.31 3.43
CA LEU A 119 22.38 12.18 4.39
C LEU A 119 22.47 11.46 5.74
N ASN A 120 23.40 11.93 6.57
CA ASN A 120 23.61 11.45 7.93
C ASN A 120 22.65 12.14 8.90
#